data_AF-K9X314-F1
#
_entry.id   AF-K9X314-F1
#
_cell.length_a   1.000
_cell.length_b   1.000
_cell.length_c   1.000
_cell.angle_alpha   90.00
_cell.angle_beta   90.00
_cell.angle_gamma   90.00
#
_symmetry.space_group_name_H-M   'P 1'
#
loop_
_entity.id
_entity.type
_entity.pdbx_description
1 polymer ?
#
loop_
_entity_poly.entity_id
_entity_poly.type
_entity_poly.pdbx_seq_one_letter_code
_entity_poly.pdbx_strand_id
1 'polypeptide(L)'
;MRVTICGHAALYIETIDQRILLDPCFSETLVGGTLTYYPGRVFELDKLPELTALVVTHGHFDHFHLETLKQLKRELPVMTADEPQLIEQLQKMGFSNVTVCQPWEAIALGQTYLLPTPSDHEEAEFGLLVRDPTGTFWHMADAEVTMEIGDRLTREQGAVDLISTKYQPVVRASMGYFHNMGAKFDSQGVVNWLEAACACNPALVFPYASGLCFSGRHAWLNRYAFPLSSEETVRLLQRRLGSPERATTVRPGDVIELQAGQLPQQHQQASPFVREKPSPAFPWEPIDLSTLTGLSAPEKRRTLQQKLDIFLAGPLLSWLKQQVKHQSIWASFPKEEVVWQLVVHAGDGERLNYAIDFRSQDFSVLPGEHPEANFFTHIAGQALDDVMSGKMPGLIFWLAGEVRSYEKVICVRNHRFECPQWPETPEDFPSDPLTYYLRHFVTGETSLGEPDLADVQSEKVTNSQEIADDIQILTNLGENERVMDKKVLLAYLAIKEAERLGMEISAAEIQATSDSFRERFDLQDGQDTEQWLRDAGLSLEEYSAVMADLTAVVKIGEHYAGVIKLMLTNHRRVATARYARSRPNLHE
;
A
#
# COMPACT_ATOMS: atom_id res chain seq x y z
N MET A 1 -14.29 -25.62 18.86
CA MET A 1 -15.00 -24.56 18.11
C MET A 1 -14.82 -24.86 16.64
N ARG A 2 -15.84 -24.65 15.80
CA ARG A 2 -15.76 -24.83 14.35
C ARG A 2 -16.26 -23.56 13.66
N VAL A 3 -15.46 -23.01 12.76
CA VAL A 3 -15.80 -21.82 11.98
C VAL A 3 -16.02 -22.27 10.53
N THR A 4 -17.25 -22.20 10.07
CA THR A 4 -17.66 -22.52 8.71
C THR A 4 -17.72 -21.24 7.89
N ILE A 5 -17.02 -21.25 6.75
CA ILE A 5 -16.98 -20.13 5.81
C ILE A 5 -18.21 -20.18 4.92
N CYS A 6 -19.13 -19.22 5.06
CA CYS A 6 -20.34 -19.17 4.23
C CYS A 6 -20.14 -18.28 2.99
N GLY A 7 -19.12 -17.43 2.96
CA GLY A 7 -18.75 -16.58 1.83
C GLY A 7 -19.01 -15.10 2.08
N HIS A 8 -18.13 -14.25 1.53
CA HIS A 8 -18.08 -12.82 1.78
C HIS A 8 -18.02 -12.46 3.27
N ALA A 9 -19.10 -11.99 3.89
CA ALA A 9 -19.16 -11.63 5.31
C ALA A 9 -19.67 -12.78 6.20
N ALA A 10 -20.51 -13.65 5.64
CA ALA A 10 -21.25 -14.62 6.42
C ALA A 10 -20.36 -15.71 7.02
N LEU A 11 -20.47 -15.96 8.33
CA LEU A 11 -19.80 -17.04 9.03
C LEU A 11 -20.81 -17.83 9.87
N TYR A 12 -20.59 -19.13 10.00
CA TYR A 12 -21.32 -19.97 10.96
C TYR A 12 -20.34 -20.56 11.97
N ILE A 13 -20.56 -20.27 13.24
CA ILE A 13 -19.63 -20.57 14.33
C ILE A 13 -20.30 -21.52 15.32
N GLU A 14 -19.69 -22.70 15.49
CA GLU A 14 -20.09 -23.69 16.47
C GLU A 14 -19.11 -23.65 17.64
N THR A 15 -19.61 -23.32 18.81
CA THR A 15 -18.85 -23.42 20.06
C THR A 15 -19.31 -24.64 20.86
N ILE A 16 -18.79 -24.81 22.07
CA ILE A 16 -19.20 -25.89 22.98
C ILE A 16 -20.72 -25.96 23.20
N ASP A 17 -21.43 -24.82 23.15
CA ASP A 17 -22.85 -24.72 23.46
C ASP A 17 -23.65 -23.74 22.59
N GLN A 18 -23.03 -23.05 21.63
CA GLN A 18 -23.69 -22.13 20.71
C GLN A 18 -23.50 -22.52 19.24
N ARG A 19 -24.49 -22.14 18.43
CA ARG A 19 -24.50 -22.22 16.96
C ARG A 19 -24.88 -20.84 16.44
N ILE A 20 -23.86 -20.01 16.23
CA ILE A 20 -23.98 -18.59 15.94
C ILE A 20 -23.91 -18.40 14.43
N LEU A 21 -24.88 -17.70 13.87
CA LEU A 21 -24.83 -17.23 12.50
C LEU A 21 -24.47 -15.74 12.49
N LEU A 22 -23.41 -15.38 11.78
CA LEU A 22 -22.89 -14.02 11.69
C LEU A 22 -23.09 -13.48 10.27
N ASP A 23 -23.63 -12.26 10.17
CA ASP A 23 -23.87 -11.50 8.92
C ASP A 23 -24.49 -12.33 7.78
N PRO A 24 -25.64 -12.98 8.00
CA PRO A 24 -26.13 -13.97 7.04
C PRO A 24 -26.73 -13.34 5.78
N CYS A 25 -26.20 -13.76 4.64
CA CYS A 25 -26.83 -13.60 3.34
C CYS A 25 -26.92 -14.94 2.60
N PHE A 26 -28.13 -15.40 2.29
CA PHE A 26 -28.36 -16.64 1.51
C PHE A 26 -28.66 -16.37 0.02
N SER A 27 -28.67 -15.10 -0.40
CA SER A 27 -28.86 -14.75 -1.81
C SER A 27 -27.63 -15.14 -2.63
N GLU A 28 -27.84 -15.47 -3.91
CA GLU A 28 -26.77 -15.63 -4.90
C GLU A 28 -26.27 -14.28 -5.44
N THR A 29 -27.09 -13.23 -5.33
CA THR A 29 -26.81 -11.91 -5.89
C THR A 29 -27.21 -10.78 -4.95
N LEU A 30 -26.58 -9.63 -5.07
CA LEU A 30 -26.89 -8.42 -4.32
C LEU A 30 -27.17 -7.26 -5.29
N VAL A 31 -27.88 -6.24 -4.79
CA VAL A 31 -28.14 -4.98 -5.51
C VAL A 31 -28.70 -5.24 -6.92
N GLY A 32 -29.77 -6.03 -7.00
CA GLY A 32 -30.45 -6.34 -8.25
C GLY A 32 -29.63 -7.13 -9.27
N GLY A 33 -28.64 -7.92 -8.83
CA GLY A 33 -27.76 -8.69 -9.73
C GLY A 33 -26.48 -7.96 -10.13
N THR A 34 -26.26 -6.74 -9.63
CA THR A 34 -25.04 -5.96 -9.89
C THR A 34 -23.81 -6.62 -9.28
N LEU A 35 -23.99 -7.20 -8.09
CA LEU A 35 -22.94 -7.90 -7.35
C LEU A 35 -23.31 -9.38 -7.22
N THR A 36 -22.30 -10.23 -7.32
CA THR A 36 -22.40 -11.69 -7.15
C THR A 36 -21.30 -12.17 -6.23
N TYR A 37 -21.52 -13.28 -5.53
CA TYR A 37 -20.51 -13.87 -4.66
C TYR A 37 -19.34 -14.46 -5.46
N TYR A 38 -18.13 -14.19 -4.98
CA TYR A 38 -16.87 -14.64 -5.58
C TYR A 38 -15.90 -15.17 -4.50
N PRO A 39 -15.53 -16.46 -4.51
CA PRO A 39 -16.11 -17.52 -5.33
C PRO A 39 -17.62 -17.66 -5.09
N GLY A 40 -18.32 -18.13 -6.11
CA GLY A 40 -19.74 -18.46 -6.02
C GLY A 40 -20.00 -19.49 -4.93
N ARG A 41 -21.26 -19.60 -4.52
CA ARG A 41 -21.66 -20.47 -3.41
C ARG A 41 -23.06 -21.01 -3.61
N VAL A 42 -23.34 -22.16 -3.02
CA VAL A 42 -24.66 -22.79 -2.98
C VAL A 42 -24.98 -23.17 -1.55
N PHE A 43 -26.21 -22.90 -1.11
CA PHE A 43 -26.69 -23.26 0.23
C PHE A 43 -27.72 -24.41 0.17
N GLU A 44 -27.56 -25.40 1.04
CA GLU A 44 -28.53 -26.44 1.34
C GLU A 44 -29.14 -26.14 2.72
N LEU A 45 -30.04 -25.15 2.79
CA LEU A 45 -30.52 -24.58 4.06
C LEU A 45 -31.24 -25.58 4.97
N ASP A 46 -31.83 -26.65 4.42
CA ASP A 46 -32.43 -27.74 5.21
C ASP A 46 -31.39 -28.51 6.06
N LYS A 47 -30.10 -28.38 5.73
CA LYS A 47 -28.97 -28.96 6.47
C LYS A 47 -28.30 -27.96 7.42
N LEU A 48 -28.74 -26.71 7.44
CA LEU A 48 -28.25 -25.72 8.41
C LEU A 48 -28.67 -26.16 9.82
N PRO A 49 -27.74 -26.34 10.77
CA PRO A 49 -28.11 -26.71 12.13
C PRO A 49 -28.96 -25.65 12.81
N GLU A 50 -29.73 -26.04 13.83
CA GLU A 50 -30.56 -25.10 14.58
C GLU A 50 -29.72 -24.04 15.28
N LEU A 51 -29.91 -22.78 14.87
CA LEU A 51 -29.19 -21.64 15.41
C LEU A 51 -29.60 -21.37 16.85
N THR A 52 -28.65 -20.85 17.64
CA THR A 52 -28.89 -20.41 19.02
C THR A 52 -28.72 -18.90 19.18
N ALA A 53 -28.01 -18.24 18.27
CA ALA A 53 -27.85 -16.78 18.25
C ALA A 53 -27.58 -16.26 16.83
N LEU A 54 -27.88 -14.98 16.64
CA LEU A 54 -27.58 -14.22 15.43
C LEU A 54 -26.68 -13.04 15.81
N VAL A 55 -25.67 -12.78 14.98
CA VAL A 55 -24.87 -11.56 15.05
C VAL A 55 -25.03 -10.80 13.73
N VAL A 56 -25.33 -9.51 13.81
CA VAL A 56 -25.30 -8.58 12.67
C VAL A 56 -24.35 -7.45 13.03
N THR A 57 -23.18 -7.42 12.40
CA THR A 57 -22.10 -6.48 12.75
C THR A 57 -22.43 -5.03 12.47
N HIS A 58 -23.19 -4.75 11.40
CA HIS A 58 -23.67 -3.41 11.02
C HIS A 58 -24.75 -3.47 9.91
N GLY A 59 -25.32 -2.31 9.54
CA GLY A 59 -26.51 -2.19 8.68
C GLY A 59 -26.28 -2.26 7.16
N HIS A 60 -25.07 -2.49 6.66
CA HIS A 60 -24.82 -2.56 5.22
C HIS A 60 -25.49 -3.77 4.55
N PHE A 61 -25.84 -3.62 3.27
CA PHE A 61 -26.72 -4.56 2.55
C PHE A 61 -26.13 -5.98 2.39
N ASP A 62 -24.82 -6.10 2.47
CA ASP A 62 -24.04 -7.33 2.36
C ASP A 62 -23.77 -8.03 3.71
N HIS A 63 -24.05 -7.34 4.82
CA HIS A 63 -24.03 -7.87 6.19
C HIS A 63 -25.43 -8.04 6.79
N PHE A 64 -26.35 -7.13 6.47
CA PHE A 64 -27.74 -7.07 6.89
C PHE A 64 -28.69 -7.35 5.71
N HIS A 65 -28.87 -8.63 5.38
CA HIS A 65 -29.73 -9.03 4.27
C HIS A 65 -31.16 -9.37 4.72
N LEU A 66 -32.10 -8.47 4.42
CA LEU A 66 -33.48 -8.55 4.90
C LEU A 66 -34.19 -9.87 4.57
N GLU A 67 -34.07 -10.35 3.33
CA GLU A 67 -34.75 -11.58 2.89
C GLU A 67 -34.17 -12.84 3.55
N THR A 68 -32.90 -12.81 3.95
CA THR A 68 -32.31 -13.89 4.75
C THR A 68 -32.90 -13.89 6.15
N LEU A 69 -32.91 -12.72 6.80
CA LEU A 69 -33.39 -12.57 8.18
C LEU A 69 -34.87 -12.91 8.34
N LYS A 70 -35.67 -12.78 7.26
CA LYS A 70 -37.08 -13.21 7.26
C LYS A 70 -37.27 -14.73 7.40
N GLN A 71 -36.25 -15.52 7.03
CA GLN A 71 -36.29 -16.98 7.08
C GLN A 71 -35.86 -17.53 8.45
N LEU A 72 -35.36 -16.69 9.36
CA LEU A 72 -34.85 -17.10 10.65
C LEU A 72 -35.91 -17.03 11.76
N LYS A 73 -35.74 -17.86 12.79
CA LYS A 73 -36.61 -17.90 13.98
C LYS A 73 -36.53 -16.58 14.75
N ARG A 74 -37.69 -16.03 15.16
CA ARG A 74 -37.78 -14.69 15.78
C ARG A 74 -37.35 -14.65 17.24
N GLU A 75 -37.32 -15.81 17.86
CA GLU A 75 -36.91 -16.03 19.25
C GLU A 75 -35.39 -16.03 19.41
N LEU A 76 -34.63 -16.02 18.31
CA LEU A 76 -33.16 -15.95 18.37
C LEU A 76 -32.73 -14.66 19.07
N PRO A 77 -31.82 -14.73 20.07
CA PRO A 77 -31.10 -13.55 20.52
C PRO A 77 -30.27 -12.98 19.37
N VAL A 78 -30.37 -11.68 19.16
CA VAL A 78 -29.66 -10.94 18.13
C VAL A 78 -28.69 -9.97 18.79
N MET A 79 -27.40 -10.09 18.47
CA MET A 79 -26.39 -9.10 18.81
C MET A 79 -26.16 -8.18 17.63
N THR A 80 -26.13 -6.86 17.85
CA THR A 80 -25.96 -5.90 16.77
C THR A 80 -25.30 -4.59 17.20
N ALA A 81 -24.89 -3.76 16.24
CA ALA A 81 -24.23 -2.50 16.52
C ALA A 81 -25.21 -1.47 17.09
N ASP A 82 -24.67 -0.41 17.69
CA ASP A 82 -25.44 0.72 18.18
C ASP A 82 -25.89 1.65 17.03
N GLU A 83 -26.67 1.07 16.12
CA GLU A 83 -27.22 1.75 14.95
C GLU A 83 -28.76 1.77 15.05
N PRO A 84 -29.38 2.93 15.34
CA PRO A 84 -30.82 3.00 15.60
C PRO A 84 -31.70 2.46 14.46
N GLN A 85 -31.28 2.66 13.20
CA GLN A 85 -32.03 2.22 12.03
C GLN A 85 -32.02 0.69 11.92
N LEU A 86 -30.85 0.07 12.09
CA LEU A 86 -30.70 -1.39 12.13
C LEU A 86 -31.52 -2.02 13.25
N ILE A 87 -31.45 -1.48 14.46
CA ILE A 87 -32.20 -1.97 15.62
C ILE A 87 -33.71 -1.89 15.36
N GLU A 88 -34.19 -0.77 14.83
CA GLU A 88 -35.61 -0.59 14.50
C GLU A 88 -36.07 -1.61 13.43
N GLN A 89 -35.26 -1.89 12.41
CA GLN A 89 -35.59 -2.87 11.38
C GLN A 89 -35.64 -4.30 11.94
N LEU A 90 -34.68 -4.68 12.79
CA LEU A 90 -34.69 -5.98 13.47
C LEU A 90 -35.94 -6.16 14.34
N GLN A 91 -36.34 -5.12 15.08
CA GLN A 91 -37.56 -5.12 15.88
C GLN A 91 -38.83 -5.20 15.01
N LYS A 92 -38.90 -4.44 13.90
CA LYS A 92 -40.00 -4.50 12.91
C LYS A 92 -40.14 -5.89 12.28
N MET A 93 -39.02 -6.61 12.13
CA MET A 93 -39.02 -8.00 11.68
C MET A 93 -39.54 -8.99 12.72
N GLY A 94 -39.70 -8.57 13.97
CA GLY A 94 -40.23 -9.38 15.06
C GLY A 94 -39.17 -10.03 15.94
N PHE A 95 -37.88 -9.69 15.78
CA PHE A 95 -36.86 -10.12 16.75
C PHE A 95 -37.08 -9.40 18.07
N SER A 96 -37.47 -10.14 19.10
CA SER A 96 -37.84 -9.57 20.40
C SER A 96 -36.67 -9.46 21.39
N ASN A 97 -35.53 -10.09 21.09
CA ASN A 97 -34.36 -10.12 21.95
C ASN A 97 -33.14 -9.56 21.21
N VAL A 98 -33.07 -8.23 21.11
CA VAL A 98 -31.98 -7.51 20.44
C VAL A 98 -31.07 -6.87 21.49
N THR A 99 -29.80 -7.25 21.49
CA THR A 99 -28.74 -6.72 22.35
C THR A 99 -27.82 -5.83 21.53
N VAL A 100 -27.69 -4.58 21.97
CA VAL A 100 -26.71 -3.65 21.40
C VAL A 100 -25.33 -3.96 21.97
N CYS A 101 -24.38 -4.21 21.09
CA CYS A 101 -22.99 -4.49 21.40
C CYS A 101 -22.22 -3.19 21.61
N GLN A 102 -21.52 -3.09 22.74
CA GLN A 102 -20.56 -2.02 22.99
C GLN A 102 -19.14 -2.56 22.83
N PRO A 103 -18.22 -1.83 22.17
CA PRO A 103 -16.83 -2.24 22.06
C PRO A 103 -16.21 -2.51 23.42
N TRP A 104 -15.49 -3.62 23.53
CA TRP A 104 -14.85 -4.11 24.76
C TRP A 104 -15.79 -4.57 25.88
N GLU A 105 -17.10 -4.57 25.65
CA GLU A 105 -18.07 -5.11 26.60
C GLU A 105 -18.42 -6.56 26.25
N ALA A 106 -18.04 -7.46 27.14
CA ALA A 106 -18.28 -8.88 27.02
C ALA A 106 -19.76 -9.27 27.07
N ILE A 107 -20.17 -10.17 26.19
CA ILE A 107 -21.46 -10.85 26.25
C ILE A 107 -21.22 -12.34 26.46
N ALA A 108 -21.77 -12.89 27.53
CA ALA A 108 -21.73 -14.33 27.82
C ALA A 108 -23.00 -15.02 27.30
N LEU A 109 -22.82 -16.04 26.47
CA LEU A 109 -23.86 -16.94 25.98
C LEU A 109 -23.53 -18.36 26.44
N GLY A 110 -24.02 -18.73 27.62
CA GLY A 110 -23.61 -19.97 28.28
C GLY A 110 -22.12 -19.97 28.59
N GLN A 111 -21.37 -20.90 28.01
CA GLN A 111 -19.90 -21.00 28.10
C GLN A 111 -19.16 -20.27 26.98
N THR A 112 -19.90 -19.67 26.05
CA THR A 112 -19.35 -18.87 24.95
C THR A 112 -19.25 -17.41 25.33
N TYR A 113 -18.11 -16.80 25.05
CA TYR A 113 -17.82 -15.41 25.29
C TYR A 113 -17.69 -14.67 23.97
N LEU A 114 -18.46 -13.60 23.81
CA LEU A 114 -18.45 -12.70 22.67
C LEU A 114 -17.91 -11.34 23.10
N LEU A 115 -16.93 -10.81 22.38
CA LEU A 115 -16.31 -9.51 22.65
C LEU A 115 -16.30 -8.68 21.36
N PRO A 116 -17.21 -7.71 21.23
CA PRO A 116 -17.15 -6.72 20.17
C PRO A 116 -15.85 -5.92 20.26
N THR A 117 -15.15 -5.77 19.16
CA THR A 117 -13.93 -4.95 19.00
C THR A 117 -14.26 -3.70 18.21
N PRO A 118 -13.68 -2.54 18.54
CA PRO A 118 -14.01 -1.27 17.92
C PRO A 118 -13.61 -1.22 16.44
N SER A 119 -14.21 -0.27 15.72
CA SER A 119 -13.83 0.18 14.39
C SER A 119 -13.61 1.70 14.44
N ASP A 120 -12.60 2.19 13.73
CA ASP A 120 -12.36 3.63 13.51
C ASP A 120 -13.22 4.22 12.37
N HIS A 121 -14.24 3.47 11.91
CA HIS A 121 -15.20 3.94 10.91
C HIS A 121 -16.26 4.88 11.53
N GLU A 122 -16.81 5.80 10.73
CA GLU A 122 -17.82 6.76 11.20
C GLU A 122 -19.16 6.10 11.53
N GLU A 123 -19.51 5.05 10.80
CA GLU A 123 -20.72 4.28 11.02
C GLU A 123 -20.51 3.24 12.11
N ALA A 124 -21.58 2.95 12.86
CA ALA A 124 -21.53 2.00 13.96
C ALA A 124 -21.35 0.57 13.43
N GLU A 125 -20.12 0.05 13.57
CA GLU A 125 -19.75 -1.31 13.22
C GLU A 125 -18.75 -1.88 14.23
N PHE A 126 -18.60 -3.20 14.25
CA PHE A 126 -17.63 -3.88 15.12
C PHE A 126 -17.06 -5.14 14.49
N GLY A 127 -15.79 -5.43 14.82
CA GLY A 127 -15.25 -6.78 14.70
C GLY A 127 -15.66 -7.62 15.92
N LEU A 128 -15.56 -8.94 15.86
CA LEU A 128 -16.02 -9.83 16.93
C LEU A 128 -14.96 -10.86 17.30
N LEU A 129 -14.58 -10.88 18.58
CA LEU A 129 -13.85 -12.01 19.17
C LEU A 129 -14.82 -12.99 19.81
N VAL A 130 -14.70 -14.26 19.45
CA VAL A 130 -15.45 -15.39 20.01
C VAL A 130 -14.48 -16.30 20.75
N ARG A 131 -14.79 -16.64 21.99
CA ARG A 131 -13.98 -17.52 22.83
C ARG A 131 -14.83 -18.55 23.55
N ASP A 132 -14.37 -19.79 23.57
CA ASP A 132 -14.90 -20.85 24.42
C ASP A 132 -13.72 -21.68 24.99
N PRO A 133 -13.93 -22.77 25.76
CA PRO A 133 -12.84 -23.59 26.28
C PRO A 133 -11.94 -24.25 25.22
N THR A 134 -12.33 -24.24 23.95
CA THR A 134 -11.59 -24.90 22.85
C THR A 134 -10.65 -23.97 22.10
N GLY A 135 -10.88 -22.65 22.15
CA GLY A 135 -10.02 -21.67 21.48
C GLY A 135 -10.65 -20.28 21.34
N THR A 136 -9.90 -19.39 20.70
CA THR A 136 -10.25 -17.99 20.44
C THR A 136 -10.21 -17.69 18.94
N PHE A 137 -11.29 -17.13 18.42
CA PHE A 137 -11.43 -16.68 17.04
C PHE A 137 -11.73 -15.18 17.00
N TRP A 138 -10.96 -14.40 16.25
CA TRP A 138 -11.25 -12.99 15.99
C TRP A 138 -11.62 -12.75 14.52
N HIS A 139 -12.83 -12.27 14.31
CA HIS A 139 -13.34 -11.85 13.01
C HIS A 139 -13.32 -10.32 12.92
N MET A 140 -12.53 -9.76 12.01
CA MET A 140 -12.48 -8.30 11.84
C MET A 140 -13.73 -7.72 11.17
N ALA A 141 -14.52 -8.52 10.44
CA ALA A 141 -15.60 -8.03 9.59
C ALA A 141 -15.10 -6.88 8.69
N ASP A 142 -15.83 -5.78 8.66
CA ASP A 142 -15.47 -4.56 7.93
C ASP A 142 -14.74 -3.52 8.80
N ALA A 143 -14.47 -3.85 10.07
CA ALA A 143 -13.90 -2.91 11.02
C ALA A 143 -12.56 -2.32 10.55
N GLU A 144 -12.46 -1.00 10.63
CA GLU A 144 -11.22 -0.24 10.51
C GLU A 144 -10.41 -0.42 11.80
N VAL A 145 -9.46 -1.37 11.77
CA VAL A 145 -8.66 -1.74 12.93
C VAL A 145 -7.23 -1.24 12.84
N THR A 146 -6.67 -0.86 13.98
CA THR A 146 -5.27 -0.46 14.13
C THR A 146 -4.47 -1.50 14.91
N MET A 147 -3.16 -1.30 14.95
CA MET A 147 -2.25 -2.15 15.72
C MET A 147 -2.55 -2.14 17.21
N GLU A 148 -2.97 -0.99 17.74
CA GLU A 148 -3.28 -0.81 19.16
C GLU A 148 -4.43 -1.72 19.60
N ILE A 149 -5.41 -1.96 18.71
CA ILE A 149 -6.49 -2.92 18.95
C ILE A 149 -5.92 -4.34 19.03
N GLY A 150 -5.06 -4.72 18.08
CA GLY A 150 -4.38 -6.02 18.09
C GLY A 150 -3.53 -6.24 19.34
N ASP A 151 -2.71 -5.25 19.72
CA ASP A 151 -1.88 -5.28 20.93
C ASP A 151 -2.70 -5.39 22.20
N ARG A 152 -3.84 -4.70 22.26
CA ARG A 152 -4.77 -4.80 23.40
C ARG A 152 -5.37 -6.19 23.49
N LEU A 153 -5.83 -6.76 22.37
CA LEU A 153 -6.35 -8.12 22.33
C LEU A 153 -5.31 -9.13 22.81
N THR A 154 -4.06 -9.01 22.34
CA THR A 154 -2.96 -9.87 22.80
C THR A 154 -2.71 -9.76 24.29
N ARG A 155 -2.78 -8.54 24.84
CA ARG A 155 -2.56 -8.28 26.27
C ARG A 155 -3.68 -8.85 27.14
N GLU A 156 -4.92 -8.77 26.69
CA GLU A 156 -6.11 -9.14 27.47
C GLU A 156 -6.50 -10.61 27.29
N GLN A 157 -6.33 -11.16 26.09
CA GLN A 157 -6.77 -12.52 25.72
C GLN A 157 -5.61 -13.49 25.51
N GLY A 158 -4.37 -12.99 25.37
CA GLY A 158 -3.23 -13.79 24.92
C GLY A 158 -3.17 -13.89 23.39
N ALA A 159 -2.33 -14.80 22.88
CA ALA A 159 -2.28 -15.08 21.45
C ALA A 159 -3.63 -15.64 20.96
N VAL A 160 -4.09 -15.18 19.80
CA VAL A 160 -5.36 -15.60 19.22
C VAL A 160 -5.17 -16.84 18.35
N ASP A 161 -6.02 -17.86 18.46
CA ASP A 161 -5.83 -19.10 17.69
C ASP A 161 -6.15 -18.90 16.20
N LEU A 162 -7.27 -18.23 15.90
CA LEU A 162 -7.74 -18.01 14.55
C LEU A 162 -8.11 -16.55 14.31
N ILE A 163 -7.69 -15.98 13.17
CA ILE A 163 -8.10 -14.64 12.76
C ILE A 163 -8.60 -14.65 11.33
N SER A 164 -9.71 -13.96 11.08
CA SER A 164 -10.13 -13.59 9.74
C SER A 164 -9.92 -12.09 9.54
N THR A 165 -9.01 -11.71 8.65
CA THR A 165 -8.49 -10.33 8.55
C THR A 165 -8.99 -9.59 7.32
N LYS A 166 -9.44 -8.34 7.52
CA LYS A 166 -9.77 -7.41 6.43
C LYS A 166 -8.53 -7.18 5.57
N TYR A 167 -8.70 -7.18 4.25
CA TYR A 167 -7.56 -7.09 3.32
C TYR A 167 -7.84 -6.31 2.03
N GLN A 168 -9.08 -5.91 1.78
CA GLN A 168 -9.49 -5.32 0.50
C GLN A 168 -10.03 -3.91 0.67
N PRO A 169 -9.38 -2.91 0.04
CA PRO A 169 -9.82 -1.51 0.11
C PRO A 169 -10.78 -1.16 -1.03
N VAL A 170 -11.84 -1.96 -1.22
CA VAL A 170 -12.72 -1.92 -2.41
C VAL A 170 -13.34 -0.55 -2.64
N VAL A 171 -13.86 0.06 -1.57
CA VAL A 171 -14.52 1.38 -1.63
C VAL A 171 -13.51 2.46 -2.03
N ARG A 172 -12.37 2.53 -1.33
CA ARG A 172 -11.33 3.55 -1.60
C ARG A 172 -10.76 3.41 -3.02
N ALA A 173 -10.51 2.17 -3.48
CA ALA A 173 -10.06 1.91 -4.85
C ALA A 173 -11.08 2.35 -5.90
N SER A 174 -12.37 2.01 -5.70
CA SER A 174 -13.44 2.35 -6.64
C SER A 174 -13.70 3.87 -6.69
N MET A 175 -13.72 4.54 -5.53
CA MET A 175 -13.92 5.98 -5.43
C MET A 175 -12.78 6.76 -6.10
N GLY A 176 -11.52 6.29 -5.97
CA GLY A 176 -10.39 6.89 -6.68
C GLY A 176 -10.62 6.91 -8.19
N TYR A 177 -11.11 5.81 -8.77
CA TYR A 177 -11.47 5.77 -10.19
C TYR A 177 -12.64 6.71 -10.53
N PHE A 178 -13.74 6.70 -9.75
CA PHE A 178 -14.91 7.55 -10.02
C PHE A 178 -14.60 9.04 -9.97
N HIS A 179 -13.62 9.44 -9.16
CA HIS A 179 -13.17 10.82 -9.02
C HIS A 179 -11.97 11.18 -9.91
N ASN A 180 -11.60 10.29 -10.85
CA ASN A 180 -10.48 10.48 -11.77
C ASN A 180 -9.13 10.70 -11.05
N MET A 181 -8.95 10.08 -9.88
CA MET A 181 -7.70 10.11 -9.09
C MET A 181 -6.73 8.99 -9.49
N GLY A 182 -7.04 8.24 -10.55
CA GLY A 182 -6.23 7.14 -11.05
C GLY A 182 -6.47 5.82 -10.33
N ALA A 183 -5.50 4.91 -10.47
CA ALA A 183 -5.58 3.52 -10.04
C ALA A 183 -5.00 3.26 -8.63
N LYS A 184 -4.64 4.30 -7.88
CA LYS A 184 -4.12 4.14 -6.52
C LYS A 184 -5.22 3.61 -5.61
N PHE A 185 -4.85 2.71 -4.71
CA PHE A 185 -5.71 2.24 -3.63
C PHE A 185 -5.07 2.55 -2.29
N ASP A 186 -5.85 2.41 -1.23
CA ASP A 186 -5.36 2.64 0.12
C ASP A 186 -4.54 1.45 0.63
N SER A 187 -3.26 1.43 0.26
CA SER A 187 -2.31 0.41 0.69
C SER A 187 -1.98 0.54 2.18
N GLN A 188 -2.01 1.74 2.75
CA GLN A 188 -1.72 1.97 4.16
C GLN A 188 -2.82 1.39 5.07
N GLY A 189 -4.10 1.52 4.70
CA GLY A 189 -5.19 0.83 5.38
C GLY A 189 -5.00 -0.68 5.38
N VAL A 190 -4.64 -1.27 4.23
CA VAL A 190 -4.31 -2.71 4.14
C VAL A 190 -3.17 -3.08 5.09
N VAL A 191 -2.08 -2.32 5.11
CA VAL A 191 -0.95 -2.55 6.05
C VAL A 191 -1.43 -2.51 7.50
N ASN A 192 -2.28 -1.55 7.87
CA ASN A 192 -2.78 -1.40 9.24
C ASN A 192 -3.61 -2.62 9.66
N TRP A 193 -4.55 -3.08 8.81
CA TRP A 193 -5.40 -4.23 9.13
C TRP A 193 -4.59 -5.53 9.25
N LEU A 194 -3.66 -5.77 8.33
CA LEU A 194 -2.82 -6.96 8.35
C LEU A 194 -1.84 -6.94 9.56
N GLU A 195 -1.29 -5.78 9.91
CA GLU A 195 -0.47 -5.65 11.12
C GLU A 195 -1.28 -5.86 12.39
N ALA A 196 -2.52 -5.37 12.47
CA ALA A 196 -3.40 -5.61 13.60
C ALA A 196 -3.65 -7.12 13.80
N ALA A 197 -3.87 -7.86 12.72
CA ALA A 197 -3.99 -9.32 12.76
C ALA A 197 -2.68 -9.98 13.22
N CYS A 198 -1.52 -9.55 12.71
CA CYS A 198 -0.24 -10.12 13.08
C CYS A 198 0.20 -9.78 14.52
N ALA A 199 -0.21 -8.64 15.07
CA ALA A 199 0.05 -8.24 16.46
C ALA A 199 -0.58 -9.21 17.48
N CYS A 200 -1.67 -9.88 17.10
CA CYS A 200 -2.30 -10.96 17.85
C CYS A 200 -1.51 -12.28 17.86
N ASN A 201 -0.37 -12.35 17.17
CA ASN A 201 0.47 -13.52 17.01
C ASN A 201 -0.33 -14.81 16.70
N PRO A 202 -1.14 -14.82 15.62
CA PRO A 202 -2.14 -15.86 15.42
C PRO A 202 -1.54 -17.24 15.15
N ALA A 203 -2.21 -18.31 15.56
CA ALA A 203 -1.84 -19.65 15.11
C ALA A 203 -2.19 -19.84 13.62
N LEU A 204 -3.35 -19.34 13.19
CA LEU A 204 -3.75 -19.28 11.78
C LEU A 204 -4.49 -17.97 11.47
N VAL A 205 -4.18 -17.35 10.33
CA VAL A 205 -4.90 -16.19 9.79
C VAL A 205 -5.34 -16.41 8.34
N PHE A 206 -6.50 -15.89 7.97
CA PHE A 206 -6.97 -15.90 6.58
C PHE A 206 -7.63 -14.58 6.19
N PRO A 207 -7.44 -14.10 4.95
CA PRO A 207 -8.06 -12.86 4.46
C PRO A 207 -9.59 -13.01 4.27
N TYR A 208 -10.37 -12.11 4.88
CA TYR A 208 -11.84 -12.11 4.94
C TYR A 208 -12.36 -10.80 5.59
N ALA A 209 -13.45 -10.15 5.19
CA ALA A 209 -14.44 -10.42 4.16
C ALA A 209 -14.11 -9.65 2.85
N SER A 210 -14.27 -10.27 1.69
CA SER A 210 -14.28 -9.58 0.37
C SER A 210 -14.68 -10.52 -0.78
N GLY A 211 -15.63 -11.42 -0.52
CA GLY A 211 -16.03 -12.46 -1.48
C GLY A 211 -17.10 -12.01 -2.48
N LEU A 212 -16.90 -10.89 -3.17
CA LEU A 212 -17.85 -10.32 -4.14
C LEU A 212 -17.16 -9.96 -5.46
N CYS A 213 -17.92 -9.91 -6.54
CA CYS A 213 -17.51 -9.32 -7.81
C CYS A 213 -18.71 -8.63 -8.50
N PHE A 214 -18.40 -7.70 -9.40
CA PHE A 214 -19.39 -7.05 -10.26
C PHE A 214 -19.77 -7.97 -11.43
N SER A 215 -21.05 -7.91 -11.82
CA SER A 215 -21.63 -8.79 -12.84
C SER A 215 -22.34 -8.02 -13.95
N GLY A 216 -22.63 -8.72 -15.06
CA GLY A 216 -23.35 -8.17 -16.21
C GLY A 216 -22.66 -6.94 -16.80
N ARG A 217 -23.42 -5.86 -17.06
CA ARG A 217 -22.90 -4.60 -17.61
C ARG A 217 -21.90 -3.88 -16.69
N HIS A 218 -21.76 -4.31 -15.43
CA HIS A 218 -20.86 -3.71 -14.44
C HIS A 218 -19.57 -4.52 -14.26
N ALA A 219 -19.43 -5.68 -14.92
CA ALA A 219 -18.27 -6.56 -14.77
C ALA A 219 -16.92 -5.90 -15.10
N TRP A 220 -16.92 -4.84 -15.91
CA TRP A 220 -15.73 -4.06 -16.22
C TRP A 220 -15.10 -3.41 -14.97
N LEU A 221 -15.87 -3.17 -13.89
CA LEU A 221 -15.38 -2.50 -12.69
C LEU A 221 -14.49 -3.40 -11.82
N ASN A 222 -14.56 -4.73 -12.00
CA ASN A 222 -13.74 -5.69 -11.26
C ASN A 222 -12.22 -5.42 -11.40
N ARG A 223 -11.79 -4.95 -12.57
CA ARG A 223 -10.37 -4.63 -12.84
C ARG A 223 -9.84 -3.43 -12.04
N TYR A 224 -10.73 -2.65 -11.42
CA TYR A 224 -10.40 -1.48 -10.61
C TYR A 224 -10.63 -1.72 -9.12
N ALA A 225 -11.69 -2.45 -8.77
CA ALA A 225 -12.22 -2.50 -7.42
C ALA A 225 -11.47 -3.42 -6.45
N PHE A 226 -10.73 -4.42 -6.93
CA PHE A 226 -10.12 -5.46 -6.08
C PHE A 226 -8.60 -5.56 -6.26
N PRO A 227 -7.80 -4.69 -5.62
CA PRO A 227 -6.35 -4.64 -5.81
C PRO A 227 -5.59 -5.92 -5.47
N LEU A 228 -6.06 -6.65 -4.44
CA LEU A 228 -5.36 -7.83 -3.90
C LEU A 228 -6.21 -9.09 -4.05
N SER A 229 -5.59 -10.21 -4.40
CA SER A 229 -6.22 -11.53 -4.27
C SER A 229 -5.99 -12.11 -2.88
N SER A 230 -6.84 -13.05 -2.46
CA SER A 230 -6.64 -13.78 -1.20
C SER A 230 -5.29 -14.51 -1.18
N GLU A 231 -4.87 -15.06 -2.31
CA GLU A 231 -3.61 -15.78 -2.46
C GLU A 231 -2.40 -14.86 -2.28
N GLU A 232 -2.45 -13.65 -2.82
CA GLU A 232 -1.39 -12.64 -2.64
C GLU A 232 -1.30 -12.20 -1.18
N THR A 233 -2.43 -11.92 -0.54
CA THR A 233 -2.46 -11.53 0.88
C THR A 233 -1.97 -12.65 1.78
N VAL A 234 -2.30 -13.91 1.48
CA VAL A 234 -1.76 -15.06 2.24
C VAL A 234 -0.24 -15.12 2.13
N ARG A 235 0.34 -14.93 0.94
CA ARG A 235 1.81 -14.91 0.79
C ARG A 235 2.46 -13.79 1.60
N LEU A 236 1.84 -12.61 1.63
CA LEU A 236 2.27 -11.49 2.49
C LEU A 236 2.24 -11.88 3.97
N LEU A 237 1.14 -12.46 4.45
CA LEU A 237 0.98 -12.93 5.83
C LEU A 237 2.00 -14.03 6.19
N GLN A 238 2.24 -15.00 5.31
CA GLN A 238 3.21 -16.07 5.52
C GLN A 238 4.64 -15.52 5.68
N ARG A 239 5.05 -14.57 4.84
CA ARG A 239 6.34 -13.87 4.97
C ARG A 239 6.43 -13.11 6.29
N ARG A 240 5.38 -12.34 6.61
CA ARG A 240 5.32 -11.53 7.84
C ARG A 240 5.38 -12.36 9.12
N LEU A 241 4.71 -13.52 9.14
CA LEU A 241 4.64 -14.44 10.28
C LEU A 241 5.80 -15.45 10.32
N GLY A 242 6.63 -15.49 9.27
CA GLY A 242 7.78 -16.38 9.15
C GLY A 242 7.42 -17.86 9.02
N SER A 243 6.19 -18.20 8.63
CA SER A 243 5.75 -19.59 8.47
C SER A 243 4.63 -19.73 7.44
N PRO A 244 4.74 -20.68 6.49
CA PRO A 244 3.69 -20.93 5.49
C PRO A 244 2.42 -21.53 6.12
N GLU A 245 2.53 -22.22 7.26
CA GLU A 245 1.40 -22.91 7.92
C GLU A 245 0.50 -21.94 8.70
N ARG A 246 0.96 -20.71 8.94
CA ARG A 246 0.25 -19.72 9.78
C ARG A 246 -0.73 -18.85 9.00
N ALA A 247 -0.78 -18.95 7.68
CA ALA A 247 -1.80 -18.28 6.89
C ALA A 247 -2.29 -19.14 5.73
N THR A 248 -3.60 -19.09 5.47
CA THR A 248 -4.25 -19.93 4.46
C THR A 248 -5.34 -19.16 3.71
N THR A 249 -5.71 -19.67 2.54
CA THR A 249 -6.92 -19.23 1.83
C THR A 249 -8.10 -20.07 2.27
N VAL A 250 -9.30 -19.49 2.19
CA VAL A 250 -10.55 -20.18 2.50
C VAL A 250 -11.54 -20.05 1.35
N ARG A 251 -12.45 -21.01 1.27
CA ARG A 251 -13.55 -21.06 0.30
C ARG A 251 -14.90 -21.27 1.00
N PRO A 252 -16.02 -20.79 0.41
CA PRO A 252 -17.34 -21.15 0.90
C PRO A 252 -17.47 -22.67 1.04
N GLY A 253 -17.89 -23.16 2.21
CA GLY A 253 -17.95 -24.60 2.52
C GLY A 253 -16.77 -25.15 3.30
N ASP A 254 -15.65 -24.43 3.39
CA ASP A 254 -14.54 -24.82 4.26
C ASP A 254 -14.91 -24.64 5.74
N VAL A 255 -14.31 -25.49 6.57
CA VAL A 255 -14.47 -25.46 8.03
C VAL A 255 -13.10 -25.44 8.68
N ILE A 256 -12.87 -24.52 9.61
CA ILE A 256 -11.68 -24.50 10.46
C ILE A 256 -12.08 -24.92 11.87
N GLU A 257 -11.45 -25.97 12.38
CA GLU A 257 -11.71 -26.52 13.71
C GLU A 257 -10.60 -26.12 14.69
N LEU A 258 -11.03 -25.65 15.87
CA LEU A 258 -10.18 -25.30 17.01
C LEU A 258 -10.41 -26.30 18.14
N GLN A 259 -9.32 -26.83 18.66
CA GLN A 259 -9.27 -27.71 19.83
C GLN A 259 -8.21 -27.20 20.80
N ALA A 260 -8.50 -27.30 22.10
CA ALA A 260 -7.62 -26.74 23.13
C ALA A 260 -6.20 -27.30 23.04
N GLY A 261 -5.21 -26.42 22.89
CA GLY A 261 -3.80 -26.77 22.82
C GLY A 261 -3.35 -27.41 21.50
N GLN A 262 -4.19 -27.42 20.46
CA GLN A 262 -3.84 -27.88 19.13
C GLN A 262 -3.84 -26.73 18.13
N LEU A 263 -3.07 -26.87 17.05
CA LEU A 263 -3.13 -25.92 15.93
C LEU A 263 -4.49 -26.01 15.22
N PRO A 264 -5.01 -24.89 14.69
CA PRO A 264 -6.25 -24.90 13.90
C PRO A 264 -6.18 -25.90 12.73
N GLN A 265 -7.22 -26.73 12.58
CA GLN A 265 -7.31 -27.73 11.52
C GLN A 265 -8.26 -27.26 10.42
N GLN A 266 -7.78 -27.22 9.17
CA GLN A 266 -8.60 -26.85 8.02
C GLN A 266 -9.21 -28.10 7.37
N HIS A 267 -10.51 -28.07 7.14
CA HIS A 267 -11.27 -29.11 6.46
C HIS A 267 -11.96 -28.50 5.23
N GLN A 268 -11.42 -28.79 4.04
CA GLN A 268 -11.95 -28.26 2.80
C GLN A 268 -13.33 -28.85 2.49
N GLN A 269 -14.28 -27.99 2.12
CA GLN A 269 -15.63 -28.37 1.68
C GLN A 269 -16.37 -29.32 2.64
N ALA A 270 -16.08 -29.20 3.94
CA ALA A 270 -16.60 -30.07 5.00
C ALA A 270 -17.97 -29.62 5.55
N SER A 271 -18.44 -28.44 5.18
CA SER A 271 -19.79 -27.98 5.57
C SER A 271 -20.88 -28.86 4.95
N PRO A 272 -21.94 -29.20 5.70
CA PRO A 272 -23.07 -29.92 5.16
C PRO A 272 -24.06 -29.02 4.41
N PHE A 273 -24.02 -27.70 4.61
CA PHE A 273 -25.06 -26.77 4.15
C PHE A 273 -24.56 -25.66 3.22
N VAL A 274 -23.25 -25.52 3.00
CA VAL A 274 -22.70 -24.55 2.03
C VAL A 274 -21.54 -25.16 1.26
N ARG A 275 -21.48 -24.89 -0.04
CA ARG A 275 -20.41 -25.35 -0.94
C ARG A 275 -19.97 -24.25 -1.87
N GLU A 276 -18.71 -24.30 -2.29
CA GLU A 276 -18.18 -23.44 -3.33
C GLU A 276 -18.77 -23.80 -4.70
N LYS A 277 -19.02 -22.77 -5.49
CA LYS A 277 -19.27 -22.86 -6.93
C LYS A 277 -18.08 -22.22 -7.67
N PRO A 278 -17.46 -22.94 -8.61
CA PRO A 278 -16.34 -22.42 -9.39
C PRO A 278 -16.66 -21.07 -10.03
N SER A 279 -15.69 -20.16 -10.01
CA SER A 279 -15.82 -18.79 -10.55
C SER A 279 -14.58 -18.39 -11.34
N PRO A 280 -14.71 -17.56 -12.38
CA PRO A 280 -13.58 -17.11 -13.19
C PRO A 280 -12.71 -16.09 -12.45
N ALA A 281 -11.40 -16.14 -12.64
CA ALA A 281 -10.49 -15.17 -12.05
C ALA A 281 -10.65 -13.77 -12.67
N PHE A 282 -10.60 -12.73 -11.83
CA PHE A 282 -10.59 -11.33 -12.25
C PHE A 282 -9.25 -10.70 -11.86
N PRO A 283 -8.33 -10.47 -12.81
CA PRO A 283 -7.09 -9.77 -12.51
C PRO A 283 -7.38 -8.28 -12.23
N TRP A 284 -6.64 -7.71 -11.28
CA TRP A 284 -6.61 -6.27 -11.09
C TRP A 284 -5.70 -5.64 -12.14
N GLU A 285 -6.32 -4.97 -13.10
CA GLU A 285 -5.67 -4.37 -14.27
C GLU A 285 -6.30 -2.97 -14.49
N PRO A 286 -6.02 -2.00 -13.61
CA PRO A 286 -6.79 -0.76 -13.46
C PRO A 286 -6.45 0.30 -14.52
N ILE A 287 -6.36 -0.11 -15.77
CA ILE A 287 -6.05 0.73 -16.94
C ILE A 287 -6.98 0.39 -18.10
N ASP A 288 -7.21 1.37 -18.98
CA ASP A 288 -7.88 1.12 -20.26
C ASP A 288 -6.86 0.58 -21.26
N LEU A 289 -7.13 -0.63 -21.76
CA LEU A 289 -6.28 -1.33 -22.72
C LEU A 289 -6.71 -1.15 -24.17
N SER A 290 -7.90 -0.59 -24.41
CA SER A 290 -8.50 -0.51 -25.75
C SER A 290 -7.67 0.32 -26.73
N THR A 291 -6.79 1.18 -26.20
CA THR A 291 -5.91 2.07 -26.97
C THR A 291 -4.52 1.48 -27.25
N LEU A 292 -4.14 0.38 -26.58
CA LEU A 292 -2.83 -0.24 -26.79
C LEU A 292 -2.86 -1.14 -28.03
N THR A 293 -2.31 -0.63 -29.13
CA THR A 293 -2.38 -1.29 -30.44
C THR A 293 -1.33 -2.39 -30.61
N GLY A 294 -1.70 -3.45 -31.32
CA GLY A 294 -0.81 -4.55 -31.67
C GLY A 294 -0.60 -4.70 -33.17
N LEU A 295 0.29 -5.62 -33.54
CA LEU A 295 0.62 -5.97 -34.91
C LEU A 295 -0.45 -6.91 -35.51
N SER A 296 -0.93 -6.57 -36.70
CA SER A 296 -1.98 -7.35 -37.37
C SER A 296 -1.51 -8.74 -37.84
N ALA A 297 -0.27 -8.87 -38.30
CA ALA A 297 0.26 -10.10 -38.90
C ALA A 297 0.96 -11.02 -37.87
N PRO A 298 0.59 -12.31 -37.77
CA PRO A 298 1.22 -13.25 -36.82
C PRO A 298 2.74 -13.37 -36.94
N GLU A 299 3.30 -13.32 -38.17
CA GLU A 299 4.75 -13.40 -38.36
C GLU A 299 5.48 -12.16 -37.82
N LYS A 300 4.83 -10.99 -37.86
CA LYS A 300 5.38 -9.78 -37.23
C LYS A 300 5.37 -9.92 -35.70
N ARG A 301 4.31 -10.48 -35.12
CA ARG A 301 4.22 -10.74 -33.66
C ARG A 301 5.33 -11.69 -33.19
N ARG A 302 5.56 -12.78 -33.92
CA ARG A 302 6.68 -13.71 -33.65
C ARG A 302 8.04 -13.03 -33.78
N THR A 303 8.22 -12.21 -34.80
CA THR A 303 9.47 -11.46 -34.99
C THR A 303 9.70 -10.48 -33.83
N LEU A 304 8.66 -9.77 -33.40
CA LEU A 304 8.71 -8.89 -32.23
C LEU A 304 9.10 -9.68 -30.97
N GLN A 305 8.44 -10.81 -30.72
CA GLN A 305 8.75 -11.68 -29.58
C GLN A 305 10.22 -12.11 -29.58
N GLN A 306 10.74 -12.61 -30.70
CA GLN A 306 12.14 -13.05 -30.80
C GLN A 306 13.14 -11.91 -30.53
N LYS A 307 12.89 -10.72 -31.10
CA LYS A 307 13.71 -9.53 -30.83
C LYS A 307 13.66 -9.15 -29.34
N LEU A 308 12.46 -9.17 -28.77
CA LEU A 308 12.22 -8.82 -27.37
C LEU A 308 12.89 -9.82 -26.41
N ASP A 309 12.78 -11.12 -26.66
CA ASP A 309 13.42 -12.17 -25.86
C ASP A 309 14.94 -11.93 -25.73
N ILE A 310 15.61 -11.69 -26.87
CA ILE A 310 17.05 -11.41 -26.93
C ILE A 310 17.38 -10.11 -26.19
N PHE A 311 16.58 -9.07 -26.43
CA PHE A 311 16.82 -7.75 -25.86
C PHE A 311 16.66 -7.73 -24.34
N LEU A 312 15.57 -8.33 -23.84
CA LEU A 312 15.30 -8.41 -22.40
C LEU A 312 16.38 -9.21 -21.68
N ALA A 313 16.74 -10.39 -22.20
CA ALA A 313 17.71 -11.29 -21.56
C ALA A 313 19.17 -10.82 -21.69
N GLY A 314 19.47 -9.94 -22.65
CA GLY A 314 20.80 -9.40 -22.90
C GLY A 314 20.91 -7.93 -22.44
N PRO A 315 20.84 -6.95 -23.37
CA PRO A 315 21.11 -5.54 -23.09
C PRO A 315 20.36 -4.99 -21.87
N LEU A 316 19.05 -5.21 -21.77
CA LEU A 316 18.24 -4.65 -20.68
C LEU A 316 18.63 -5.26 -19.33
N LEU A 317 18.73 -6.58 -19.23
CA LEU A 317 19.09 -7.26 -17.99
C LEU A 317 20.49 -6.86 -17.51
N SER A 318 21.47 -6.79 -18.42
CA SER A 318 22.82 -6.33 -18.09
C SER A 318 22.83 -4.90 -17.55
N TRP A 319 22.09 -3.99 -18.18
CA TRP A 319 21.96 -2.61 -17.72
C TRP A 319 21.25 -2.52 -16.37
N LEU A 320 20.13 -3.22 -16.19
CA LEU A 320 19.39 -3.24 -14.93
C LEU A 320 20.25 -3.73 -13.75
N LYS A 321 21.07 -4.77 -13.95
CA LYS A 321 22.00 -5.27 -12.93
C LYS A 321 23.03 -4.22 -12.48
N GLN A 322 23.34 -3.23 -13.32
CA GLN A 322 24.17 -2.09 -12.95
C GLN A 322 23.32 -1.03 -12.24
N GLN A 323 22.16 -0.67 -12.79
CA GLN A 323 21.30 0.39 -12.24
C GLN A 323 20.86 0.11 -10.80
N VAL A 324 20.56 -1.14 -10.47
CA VAL A 324 20.17 -1.55 -9.11
C VAL A 324 21.31 -1.36 -8.09
N LYS A 325 22.57 -1.31 -8.53
CA LYS A 325 23.76 -1.12 -7.67
C LYS A 325 24.16 0.34 -7.49
N HIS A 326 23.73 1.22 -8.39
CA HIS A 326 24.07 2.65 -8.37
C HIS A 326 22.89 3.48 -7.86
N GLN A 327 23.08 4.78 -7.59
CA GLN A 327 21.98 5.67 -7.21
C GLN A 327 21.06 5.91 -8.42
N SER A 328 20.08 5.02 -8.61
CA SER A 328 19.02 5.13 -9.62
C SER A 328 17.65 4.91 -8.97
N ILE A 329 16.58 5.25 -9.69
CA ILE A 329 15.21 5.00 -9.24
C ILE A 329 14.89 3.50 -9.04
N TRP A 330 15.61 2.60 -9.72
CA TRP A 330 15.46 1.14 -9.57
C TRP A 330 16.30 0.56 -8.44
N ALA A 331 17.19 1.33 -7.82
CA ALA A 331 18.03 0.87 -6.71
C ALA A 331 17.22 0.48 -5.47
N SER A 332 16.01 1.04 -5.33
CA SER A 332 15.08 0.70 -4.26
C SER A 332 14.32 -0.61 -4.53
N PHE A 333 14.21 -1.07 -5.78
CA PHE A 333 13.32 -2.17 -6.17
C PHE A 333 13.56 -3.48 -5.37
N PRO A 334 14.81 -3.92 -5.13
CA PRO A 334 15.05 -5.08 -4.28
C PRO A 334 14.56 -4.89 -2.83
N LYS A 335 14.79 -3.70 -2.26
CA LYS A 335 14.39 -3.36 -0.88
C LYS A 335 12.88 -3.22 -0.74
N GLU A 336 12.23 -2.69 -1.77
CA GLU A 336 10.77 -2.54 -1.85
C GLU A 336 10.08 -3.84 -2.32
N GLU A 337 10.83 -4.95 -2.44
CA GLU A 337 10.34 -6.27 -2.88
C GLU A 337 9.55 -6.23 -4.20
N VAL A 338 10.01 -5.42 -5.16
CA VAL A 338 9.35 -5.27 -6.45
C VAL A 338 9.50 -6.54 -7.29
N VAL A 339 8.37 -7.01 -7.81
CA VAL A 339 8.29 -8.01 -8.87
C VAL A 339 7.64 -7.33 -10.06
N TRP A 340 8.47 -6.99 -11.04
CA TRP A 340 8.06 -6.26 -12.23
C TRP A 340 7.46 -7.21 -13.26
N GLN A 341 6.29 -6.87 -13.78
CA GLN A 341 5.58 -7.58 -14.84
C GLN A 341 5.44 -6.68 -16.07
N LEU A 342 6.03 -7.13 -17.16
CA LEU A 342 5.85 -6.57 -18.50
C LEU A 342 4.76 -7.34 -19.24
N VAL A 343 3.86 -6.59 -19.88
CA VAL A 343 2.78 -7.10 -20.73
C VAL A 343 2.80 -6.35 -22.05
N VAL A 344 3.21 -7.01 -23.13
CA VAL A 344 3.19 -6.44 -24.48
C VAL A 344 1.92 -6.90 -25.21
N HIS A 345 1.09 -5.96 -25.63
CA HIS A 345 -0.12 -6.23 -26.42
C HIS A 345 0.27 -6.46 -27.89
N ALA A 346 0.64 -7.69 -28.22
CA ALA A 346 1.20 -8.04 -29.52
C ALA A 346 0.18 -7.95 -30.67
N GLY A 347 -1.12 -8.07 -30.38
CA GLY A 347 -2.22 -7.89 -31.35
C GLY A 347 -3.16 -9.09 -31.41
N ASP A 348 -4.43 -8.86 -31.77
CA ASP A 348 -5.45 -9.91 -31.89
C ASP A 348 -5.66 -10.71 -30.60
N GLY A 349 -5.62 -10.00 -29.46
CA GLY A 349 -5.74 -10.58 -28.11
C GLY A 349 -4.48 -11.26 -27.57
N GLU A 350 -3.43 -11.39 -28.38
CA GLU A 350 -2.16 -11.99 -27.96
C GLU A 350 -1.36 -11.04 -27.05
N ARG A 351 -0.87 -11.58 -25.93
CA ARG A 351 -0.03 -10.88 -24.95
C ARG A 351 1.29 -11.62 -24.77
N LEU A 352 2.40 -10.89 -24.84
CA LEU A 352 3.71 -11.40 -24.45
C LEU A 352 4.00 -10.93 -23.03
N ASN A 353 4.11 -11.89 -22.12
CA ASN A 353 4.27 -11.64 -20.70
C ASN A 353 5.70 -11.99 -20.27
N TYR A 354 6.33 -11.09 -19.51
CA TYR A 354 7.65 -11.30 -18.92
C TYR A 354 7.68 -10.72 -17.52
N ALA A 355 8.52 -11.29 -16.65
CA ALA A 355 8.71 -10.78 -15.31
C ALA A 355 10.18 -10.71 -14.90
N ILE A 356 10.49 -9.80 -13.98
CA ILE A 356 11.76 -9.76 -13.26
C ILE A 356 11.43 -9.67 -11.77
N ASP A 357 11.88 -10.66 -11.01
CA ASP A 357 11.78 -10.67 -9.55
C ASP A 357 13.03 -10.03 -8.94
N PHE A 358 12.93 -8.75 -8.55
CA PHE A 358 14.06 -8.02 -7.96
C PHE A 358 14.38 -8.44 -6.53
N ARG A 359 13.56 -9.29 -5.90
CA ARG A 359 13.87 -9.88 -4.58
C ARG A 359 15.04 -10.85 -4.67
N SER A 360 15.27 -11.45 -5.86
CA SER A 360 16.41 -12.31 -6.11
C SER A 360 17.71 -11.49 -6.22
N GLN A 361 18.76 -11.91 -5.51
CA GLN A 361 20.09 -11.30 -5.63
C GLN A 361 20.68 -11.43 -7.05
N ASP A 362 20.32 -12.48 -7.77
CA ASP A 362 20.70 -12.69 -9.17
C ASP A 362 19.42 -12.86 -10.01
N PHE A 363 18.72 -11.75 -10.22
CA PHE A 363 17.49 -11.74 -10.99
C PHE A 363 17.75 -12.00 -12.48
N SER A 364 16.75 -12.57 -13.14
CA SER A 364 16.73 -12.89 -14.57
C SER A 364 15.35 -12.60 -15.15
N VAL A 365 15.24 -12.62 -16.47
CA VAL A 365 13.96 -12.46 -17.17
C VAL A 365 13.22 -13.80 -17.15
N LEU A 366 12.03 -13.79 -16.58
CA LEU A 366 11.13 -14.94 -16.51
C LEU A 366 10.06 -14.81 -17.59
N PRO A 367 9.85 -15.81 -18.46
CA PRO A 367 8.74 -15.79 -19.39
C PRO A 367 7.42 -16.07 -18.67
N GLY A 368 6.34 -15.41 -19.11
CA GLY A 368 5.00 -15.57 -18.58
C GLY A 368 4.61 -14.56 -17.50
N GLU A 369 3.48 -14.83 -16.84
CA GLU A 369 2.98 -14.04 -15.73
C GLU A 369 3.60 -14.52 -14.41
N HIS A 370 3.95 -13.59 -13.53
CA HIS A 370 4.44 -13.90 -12.20
C HIS A 370 3.30 -13.81 -11.17
N PRO A 371 3.05 -14.86 -10.36
CA PRO A 371 1.93 -14.88 -9.39
C PRO A 371 2.08 -13.86 -8.24
N GLU A 372 3.26 -13.27 -8.08
CA GLU A 372 3.54 -12.21 -7.09
C GLU A 372 3.90 -10.88 -7.74
N ALA A 373 3.58 -10.69 -9.02
CA ALA A 373 3.76 -9.40 -9.68
C ALA A 373 3.03 -8.30 -8.90
N ASN A 374 3.75 -7.20 -8.62
CA ASN A 374 3.22 -6.07 -7.86
C ASN A 374 3.55 -4.72 -8.50
N PHE A 375 4.31 -4.70 -9.60
CA PHE A 375 4.60 -3.53 -10.41
C PHE A 375 4.43 -3.89 -11.88
N PHE A 376 3.53 -3.20 -12.58
CA PHE A 376 3.06 -3.61 -13.90
C PHE A 376 3.37 -2.56 -14.96
N THR A 377 3.69 -3.03 -16.16
CA THR A 377 3.90 -2.20 -17.34
C THR A 377 3.22 -2.85 -18.53
N HIS A 378 2.31 -2.11 -19.16
CA HIS A 378 1.65 -2.50 -20.39
C HIS A 378 2.14 -1.63 -21.54
N ILE A 379 2.51 -2.26 -22.66
CA ILE A 379 3.04 -1.57 -23.84
C ILE A 379 2.28 -2.03 -25.09
N ALA A 380 1.94 -1.08 -25.97
CA ALA A 380 1.43 -1.36 -27.31
C ALA A 380 2.48 -2.09 -28.16
N GLY A 381 2.17 -3.28 -28.66
CA GLY A 381 3.09 -4.08 -29.46
C GLY A 381 3.50 -3.40 -30.77
N GLN A 382 2.61 -2.59 -31.37
CA GLN A 382 2.94 -1.81 -32.57
C GLN A 382 4.01 -0.76 -32.27
N ALA A 383 3.82 0.05 -31.22
CA ALA A 383 4.80 1.06 -30.82
C ALA A 383 6.16 0.44 -30.46
N LEU A 384 6.14 -0.69 -29.75
CA LEU A 384 7.37 -1.42 -29.41
C LEU A 384 8.11 -1.91 -30.66
N ASP A 385 7.42 -2.49 -31.66
CA ASP A 385 8.04 -2.90 -32.93
C ASP A 385 8.63 -1.71 -33.69
N ASP A 386 7.92 -0.59 -33.73
CA ASP A 386 8.37 0.60 -34.46
C ASP A 386 9.62 1.22 -33.82
N VAL A 387 9.69 1.25 -32.48
CA VAL A 387 10.89 1.71 -31.75
C VAL A 387 12.05 0.73 -31.89
N MET A 388 11.83 -0.56 -31.65
CA MET A 388 12.89 -1.59 -31.77
C MET A 388 13.38 -1.78 -33.21
N SER A 389 12.61 -1.35 -34.20
CA SER A 389 13.00 -1.36 -35.61
C SER A 389 13.52 0.00 -36.12
N GLY A 390 13.64 1.00 -35.24
CA GLY A 390 14.18 2.33 -35.58
C GLY A 390 13.27 3.20 -36.44
N LYS A 391 11.99 2.85 -36.61
CA LYS A 391 11.01 3.65 -37.37
C LYS A 391 10.50 4.86 -36.59
N MET A 392 10.46 4.74 -35.26
CA MET A 392 10.00 5.79 -34.34
C MET A 392 10.99 5.92 -33.17
N PRO A 393 11.19 7.13 -32.63
CA PRO A 393 11.97 7.29 -31.41
C PRO A 393 11.21 6.75 -30.19
N GLY A 394 11.92 6.28 -29.17
CA GLY A 394 11.31 5.80 -27.92
C GLY A 394 10.42 6.84 -27.22
N LEU A 395 10.59 8.12 -27.52
CA LEU A 395 9.76 9.21 -27.00
C LEU A 395 8.25 9.01 -27.27
N ILE A 396 7.90 8.23 -28.31
CA ILE A 396 6.51 7.89 -28.64
C ILE A 396 5.76 7.22 -27.48
N PHE A 397 6.47 6.45 -26.64
CA PHE A 397 5.86 5.77 -25.49
C PHE A 397 5.14 6.75 -24.58
N TRP A 398 5.75 7.91 -24.33
CA TRP A 398 5.19 8.95 -23.46
C TRP A 398 4.25 9.88 -24.22
N LEU A 399 4.67 10.39 -25.37
CA LEU A 399 3.91 11.40 -26.11
C LEU A 399 2.52 10.93 -26.54
N ALA A 400 2.40 9.66 -26.96
CA ALA A 400 1.13 9.08 -27.41
C ALA A 400 0.49 8.17 -26.33
N GLY A 401 1.18 7.95 -25.21
CA GLY A 401 0.69 7.08 -24.16
C GLY A 401 0.62 5.60 -24.56
N GLU A 402 1.57 5.14 -25.35
CA GLU A 402 1.71 3.74 -25.77
C GLU A 402 2.21 2.83 -24.65
N VAL A 403 2.54 3.41 -23.47
CA VAL A 403 2.85 2.70 -22.23
C VAL A 403 1.93 3.14 -21.09
N ARG A 404 1.55 2.19 -20.24
CA ARG A 404 0.79 2.39 -19.00
C ARG A 404 1.42 1.56 -17.89
N SER A 405 1.61 2.16 -16.72
CA SER A 405 2.14 1.46 -15.56
C SER A 405 1.25 1.69 -14.34
N TYR A 406 1.20 0.69 -13.47
CA TYR A 406 0.52 0.75 -12.18
C TYR A 406 1.20 -0.20 -11.20
N GLU A 407 0.94 -0.03 -9.90
CA GLU A 407 1.57 -0.83 -8.86
C GLU A 407 0.60 -1.14 -7.71
N LYS A 408 0.93 -2.19 -6.96
CA LYS A 408 0.26 -2.62 -5.73
C LYS A 408 1.28 -3.14 -4.71
N VAL A 409 2.41 -2.46 -4.61
CA VAL A 409 3.54 -2.93 -3.81
C VAL A 409 3.23 -2.80 -2.32
N ILE A 410 3.17 -3.95 -1.66
CA ILE A 410 3.22 -4.09 -0.21
C ILE A 410 4.38 -5.05 0.05
N CYS A 411 5.35 -4.62 0.83
CA CYS A 411 6.55 -5.40 1.13
C CYS A 411 6.60 -5.81 2.59
N VAL A 412 7.40 -6.84 2.90
CA VAL A 412 7.64 -7.30 4.27
C VAL A 412 9.09 -7.05 4.65
N ARG A 413 9.34 -6.04 5.49
CA ARG A 413 10.69 -5.71 5.98
C ARG A 413 10.75 -5.83 7.49
N ASN A 414 11.83 -6.43 8.01
CA ASN A 414 12.03 -6.62 9.45
C ASN A 414 10.81 -7.24 10.15
N HIS A 415 10.15 -8.20 9.49
CA HIS A 415 8.87 -8.77 9.93
C HIS A 415 7.81 -7.69 10.18
N ARG A 416 7.64 -6.75 9.26
CA ARG A 416 6.60 -5.73 9.24
C ARG A 416 6.14 -5.46 7.82
N PHE A 417 4.85 -5.23 7.64
CA PHE A 417 4.31 -4.73 6.38
C PHE A 417 4.67 -3.26 6.21
N GLU A 418 5.12 -2.89 5.02
CA GLU A 418 5.44 -1.51 4.66
C GLU A 418 4.98 -1.22 3.23
N CYS A 419 4.55 0.02 2.99
CA CYS A 419 4.31 0.55 1.65
C CYS A 419 5.50 1.39 1.22
N PRO A 420 5.99 1.24 -0.03
CA PRO A 420 6.98 2.15 -0.56
C PRO A 420 6.43 3.59 -0.59
N GLN A 421 7.32 4.56 -0.35
CA GLN A 421 7.01 5.97 -0.51
C GLN A 421 7.43 6.38 -1.92
N TRP A 422 6.52 6.18 -2.89
CA TRP A 422 6.73 6.65 -4.25
C TRP A 422 6.60 8.18 -4.33
N PRO A 423 7.32 8.86 -5.23
CA PRO A 423 7.12 10.28 -5.49
C PRO A 423 5.66 10.62 -5.79
N GLU A 424 5.21 11.77 -5.30
CA GLU A 424 3.83 12.25 -5.53
C GLU A 424 3.64 12.80 -6.95
N THR A 425 4.70 13.35 -7.53
CA THR A 425 4.78 13.86 -8.90
C THR A 425 4.79 12.71 -9.91
N PRO A 426 3.83 12.65 -10.84
CA PRO A 426 3.77 11.59 -11.85
C PRO A 426 5.05 11.45 -12.71
N GLU A 427 5.77 12.54 -12.94
CA GLU A 427 7.00 12.59 -13.71
C GLU A 427 8.17 11.86 -13.02
N ASP A 428 8.19 11.91 -11.68
CA ASP A 428 9.23 11.30 -10.85
C ASP A 428 8.88 9.87 -10.43
N PHE A 429 7.64 9.42 -10.71
CA PHE A 429 7.22 8.05 -10.45
C PHE A 429 8.17 7.07 -11.15
N PRO A 430 8.59 5.96 -10.51
CA PRO A 430 9.59 5.07 -11.08
C PRO A 430 9.19 4.63 -12.50
N SER A 431 9.96 5.09 -13.48
CA SER A 431 9.68 4.76 -14.86
C SER A 431 9.90 3.26 -15.08
N ASP A 432 9.08 2.69 -15.97
CA ASP A 432 9.31 1.35 -16.48
C ASP A 432 10.73 1.23 -17.07
N PRO A 433 11.51 0.21 -16.66
CA PRO A 433 12.89 0.07 -17.09
C PRO A 433 13.05 -0.16 -18.61
N LEU A 434 12.10 -0.83 -19.27
CA LEU A 434 12.20 -1.10 -20.71
C LEU A 434 12.05 0.19 -21.53
N THR A 435 10.96 0.93 -21.36
CA THR A 435 10.73 2.17 -22.11
C THR A 435 11.73 3.24 -21.72
N TYR A 436 12.20 3.29 -20.47
CA TYR A 436 13.30 4.16 -20.10
C TYR A 436 14.54 3.84 -20.92
N TYR A 437 14.95 2.57 -20.97
CA TYR A 437 16.13 2.17 -21.72
C TYR A 437 15.97 2.54 -23.21
N LEU A 438 14.84 2.17 -23.80
CA LEU A 438 14.58 2.42 -25.22
C LEU A 438 14.53 3.92 -25.56
N ARG A 439 14.04 4.78 -24.65
CA ARG A 439 14.06 6.24 -24.86
C ARG A 439 15.47 6.83 -24.91
N HIS A 440 16.36 6.33 -24.07
CA HIS A 440 17.68 6.94 -23.87
C HIS A 440 18.79 6.29 -24.68
N PHE A 441 18.64 5.01 -25.03
CA PHE A 441 19.72 4.23 -25.63
C PHE A 441 19.36 3.59 -26.99
N VAL A 442 18.09 3.61 -27.40
CA VAL A 442 17.66 3.07 -28.70
C VAL A 442 16.98 4.16 -29.51
N THR A 443 17.74 4.80 -30.40
CA THR A 443 17.23 5.86 -31.28
C THR A 443 17.34 5.43 -32.75
N GLY A 444 16.23 5.54 -33.49
CA GLY A 444 16.23 5.50 -34.95
C GLY A 444 16.87 6.77 -35.51
N GLU A 445 17.76 6.63 -36.49
CA GLU A 445 18.46 7.61 -37.35
C GLU A 445 19.01 8.94 -36.77
N THR A 446 18.79 9.29 -35.51
CA THR A 446 19.52 10.35 -34.78
C THR A 446 20.29 9.73 -33.63
N SER A 447 21.40 9.09 -33.97
CA SER A 447 22.32 8.42 -33.04
C SER A 447 23.04 9.42 -32.14
N LEU A 448 22.83 9.32 -30.82
CA LEU A 448 23.93 9.31 -29.86
C LEU A 448 24.24 7.83 -29.65
N GLY A 449 25.47 7.42 -29.95
CA GLY A 449 25.85 6.00 -30.15
C GLY A 449 25.64 5.08 -28.96
N GLU A 450 25.78 3.76 -29.21
CA GLU A 450 25.98 2.79 -28.13
C GLU A 450 27.06 3.29 -27.18
N PRO A 451 26.90 3.15 -25.85
CA PRO A 451 27.91 3.60 -24.92
C PRO A 451 29.17 2.78 -25.14
N ASP A 452 30.24 3.43 -25.61
CA ASP A 452 31.57 2.98 -25.27
C ASP A 452 31.64 3.03 -23.74
N LEU A 453 31.97 1.91 -23.10
CA LEU A 453 31.96 1.73 -21.64
C LEU A 453 33.00 2.62 -20.92
N ALA A 454 33.59 3.58 -21.62
CA ALA A 454 34.51 4.59 -21.13
C ALA A 454 34.01 6.05 -21.29
N ASP A 455 32.96 6.32 -22.08
CA ASP A 455 32.64 7.70 -22.52
C ASP A 455 31.25 8.24 -22.13
N VAL A 456 30.53 7.60 -21.19
CA VAL A 456 29.33 8.18 -20.56
C VAL A 456 29.72 9.22 -19.48
N GLN A 457 30.62 10.14 -19.82
CA GLN A 457 30.97 11.30 -18.99
C GLN A 457 30.65 12.65 -19.64
N SER A 458 30.14 12.73 -20.87
CA SER A 458 29.75 14.02 -21.43
C SER A 458 28.66 13.93 -22.50
N GLU A 459 27.41 14.22 -22.13
CA GLU A 459 26.79 15.51 -22.47
C GLU A 459 25.42 15.73 -21.80
N LYS A 460 25.34 16.85 -21.07
CA LYS A 460 24.16 17.66 -20.72
C LYS A 460 23.09 17.04 -19.81
N VAL A 461 23.55 16.51 -18.69
CA VAL A 461 22.98 16.90 -17.41
C VAL A 461 23.45 18.33 -17.17
N THR A 462 22.54 19.26 -16.89
CA THR A 462 22.88 20.56 -16.31
C THR A 462 23.67 20.30 -15.01
N ASN A 463 24.98 20.37 -15.20
CA ASN A 463 26.08 20.45 -14.25
C ASN A 463 25.97 19.62 -12.96
N SER A 464 26.05 18.30 -13.10
CA SER A 464 26.38 17.39 -12.00
C SER A 464 27.80 17.59 -11.44
N GLN A 465 28.67 18.30 -12.16
CA GLN A 465 29.98 18.72 -11.66
C GLN A 465 29.85 19.92 -10.70
N GLU A 466 29.00 20.90 -11.00
CA GLU A 466 28.66 21.99 -10.05
C GLU A 466 27.92 21.43 -8.82
N ILE A 467 27.01 20.47 -8.97
CA ILE A 467 26.33 19.82 -7.83
C ILE A 467 27.31 18.98 -7.00
N ALA A 468 28.26 18.28 -7.63
CA ALA A 468 29.28 17.51 -6.92
C ALA A 468 30.31 18.42 -6.24
N ASP A 469 30.70 19.53 -6.87
CA ASP A 469 31.56 20.56 -6.28
C ASP A 469 30.81 21.29 -5.15
N ASP A 470 29.53 21.59 -5.29
CA ASP A 470 28.66 22.15 -4.26
C ASP A 470 28.52 21.19 -3.08
N ILE A 471 28.26 19.90 -3.32
CA ILE A 471 28.21 18.88 -2.26
C ILE A 471 29.58 18.74 -1.57
N GLN A 472 30.69 18.82 -2.30
CA GLN A 472 32.04 18.75 -1.76
C GLN A 472 32.40 20.02 -0.96
N ILE A 473 31.98 21.20 -1.43
CA ILE A 473 32.12 22.51 -0.77
C ILE A 473 31.25 22.57 0.49
N LEU A 474 29.98 22.15 0.39
CA LEU A 474 29.05 22.01 1.50
C LEU A 474 29.61 21.04 2.54
N THR A 475 30.15 19.89 2.13
CA THR A 475 30.79 18.90 3.03
C THR A 475 32.02 19.48 3.73
N ASN A 476 32.83 20.31 3.05
CA ASN A 476 33.96 21.03 3.63
C ASN A 476 33.54 22.16 4.60
N LEU A 477 32.33 22.70 4.45
CA LEU A 477 31.70 23.68 5.34
C LEU A 477 30.88 23.02 6.48
N GLY A 478 30.78 21.69 6.50
CA GLY A 478 30.01 20.92 7.50
C GLY A 478 28.51 20.84 7.22
N GLU A 479 28.09 21.15 5.99
CA GLU A 479 26.72 21.16 5.52
C GLU A 479 26.54 19.99 4.54
N ASN A 480 25.63 19.07 4.78
CA ASN A 480 25.21 18.06 3.79
C ASN A 480 23.70 18.16 3.62
N GLU A 481 23.11 17.48 2.64
CA GLU A 481 21.66 17.54 2.38
C GLU A 481 20.84 17.33 3.67
N ARG A 482 21.21 16.38 4.53
CA ARG A 482 20.52 16.15 5.81
C ARG A 482 20.65 17.28 6.83
N VAL A 483 21.71 18.10 6.75
CA VAL A 483 21.87 19.31 7.56
C VAL A 483 21.07 20.45 6.94
N MET A 484 21.03 20.56 5.61
CA MET A 484 20.23 21.54 4.88
C MET A 484 18.73 21.33 5.11
N ASP A 485 18.23 20.09 5.00
CA ASP A 485 16.83 19.73 5.32
C ASP A 485 16.42 20.20 6.72
N LYS A 486 17.32 20.02 7.70
CA LYS A 486 17.07 20.45 9.07
C LYS A 486 17.08 21.96 9.24
N LYS A 487 17.92 22.67 8.49
CA LYS A 487 17.95 24.14 8.52
C LYS A 487 16.70 24.73 7.88
N VAL A 488 16.24 24.16 6.76
CA VAL A 488 15.00 24.57 6.09
C VAL A 488 13.78 24.26 6.97
N LEU A 489 13.73 23.07 7.58
CA LEU A 489 12.68 22.74 8.56
C LEU A 489 12.68 23.70 9.76
N LEU A 490 13.86 24.04 10.29
CA LEU A 490 13.99 25.01 11.37
C LEU A 490 13.46 26.39 10.96
N ALA A 491 13.79 26.85 9.75
CA ALA A 491 13.29 28.11 9.21
C ALA A 491 11.78 28.11 9.07
N TYR A 492 11.20 27.06 8.46
CA TYR A 492 9.76 26.90 8.34
C TYR A 492 9.04 26.94 9.70
N LEU A 493 9.56 26.20 10.69
CA LEU A 493 8.99 26.19 12.04
C LEU A 493 9.15 27.54 12.75
N ALA A 494 10.28 28.23 12.56
CA ALA A 494 10.48 29.57 13.10
C ALA A 494 9.49 30.58 12.50
N ILE A 495 9.20 30.50 11.20
CA ILE A 495 8.19 31.33 10.55
C ILE A 495 6.80 31.08 11.15
N LYS A 496 6.39 29.81 11.28
CA LYS A 496 5.10 29.46 11.90
C LYS A 496 5.01 29.88 13.36
N GLU A 497 6.11 29.83 14.08
CA GLU A 497 6.14 30.28 15.47
C GLU A 497 6.11 31.80 15.60
N ALA A 498 6.78 32.53 14.69
CA ALA A 498 6.70 33.98 14.62
C ALA A 498 5.27 34.46 14.30
N GLU A 499 4.61 33.81 13.34
CA GLU A 499 3.19 34.03 13.03
C GLU A 499 2.31 33.79 14.27
N ARG A 500 2.51 32.67 14.97
CA ARG A 500 1.75 32.30 16.18
C ARG A 500 1.94 33.29 17.33
N LEU A 501 3.15 33.84 17.48
CA LEU A 501 3.50 34.81 18.51
C LEU A 501 3.17 36.26 18.12
N GLY A 502 2.67 36.49 16.89
CA GLY A 502 2.38 37.84 16.39
C GLY A 502 3.64 38.69 16.20
N MET A 503 4.78 38.07 15.93
CA MET A 503 6.05 38.75 15.71
C MET A 503 6.22 39.08 14.23
N GLU A 504 6.02 40.35 13.88
CA GLU A 504 6.26 40.82 12.51
C GLU A 504 7.76 40.89 12.20
N ILE A 505 8.16 40.41 11.03
CA ILE A 505 9.52 40.55 10.50
C ILE A 505 9.53 41.75 9.57
N SER A 506 10.24 42.81 9.97
CA SER A 506 10.30 44.06 9.21
C SER A 506 11.35 44.01 8.11
N ALA A 507 11.14 44.78 7.04
CA ALA A 507 12.13 44.92 5.96
C ALA A 507 13.50 45.42 6.45
N ALA A 508 13.53 46.20 7.54
CA ALA A 508 14.78 46.66 8.16
C ALA A 508 15.57 45.52 8.82
N GLU A 509 14.88 44.54 9.42
CA GLU A 509 15.52 43.36 10.03
C GLU A 509 16.03 42.38 8.96
N ILE A 510 15.28 42.24 7.86
CA ILE A 510 15.71 41.47 6.68
C ILE A 510 16.96 42.11 6.07
N GLN A 511 16.96 43.43 5.91
CA GLN A 511 18.12 44.17 5.41
C GLN A 511 19.33 44.00 6.34
N ALA A 512 19.16 44.09 7.66
CA ALA A 512 20.26 43.88 8.61
C ALA A 512 20.82 42.44 8.55
N THR A 513 19.95 41.45 8.33
CA THR A 513 20.35 40.05 8.12
C THR A 513 21.14 39.90 6.83
N SER A 514 20.67 40.54 5.75
CA SER A 514 21.37 40.59 4.46
C SER A 514 22.74 41.28 4.58
N ASP A 515 22.83 42.40 5.30
CA ASP A 515 24.08 43.14 5.49
C ASP A 515 25.11 42.29 6.26
N SER A 516 24.68 41.59 7.32
CA SER A 516 25.55 40.68 8.08
C SER A 516 26.00 39.48 7.24
N PHE A 517 25.12 38.94 6.40
CA PHE A 517 25.47 37.89 5.44
C PHE A 517 26.52 38.41 4.46
N ARG A 518 26.28 39.56 3.83
CA ARG A 518 27.18 40.17 2.85
C ARG A 518 28.55 40.49 3.44
N GLU A 519 28.61 41.01 4.67
CA GLU A 519 29.88 41.25 5.39
C GLU A 519 30.67 39.95 5.63
N ARG A 520 29.98 38.86 6.01
CA ARG A 520 30.61 37.57 6.29
C ARG A 520 31.19 36.90 5.04
N PHE A 521 30.65 37.21 3.86
CA PHE A 521 31.08 36.68 2.58
C PHE A 521 31.82 37.70 1.71
N ASP A 522 32.24 38.82 2.29
CA ASP A 522 33.04 39.87 1.63
C ASP A 522 32.36 40.51 0.40
N LEU A 523 31.03 40.60 0.41
CA LEU A 523 30.21 41.21 -0.67
C LEU A 523 30.02 42.71 -0.41
N GLN A 524 31.11 43.48 -0.59
CA GLN A 524 31.26 44.84 -0.07
C GLN A 524 30.40 45.90 -0.77
N ASP A 525 30.00 45.69 -2.03
CA ASP A 525 29.12 46.61 -2.75
C ASP A 525 27.96 45.90 -3.50
N GLY A 526 27.10 46.70 -4.12
CA GLY A 526 25.92 46.22 -4.83
C GLY A 526 26.25 45.45 -6.11
N GLN A 527 27.35 45.79 -6.79
CA GLN A 527 27.77 45.09 -8.00
C GLN A 527 28.35 43.72 -7.67
N ASP A 528 29.11 43.60 -6.58
CA ASP A 528 29.63 42.33 -6.08
C ASP A 528 28.50 41.38 -5.67
N THR A 529 27.46 41.92 -5.02
CA THR A 529 26.30 41.13 -4.59
C THR A 529 25.48 40.67 -5.79
N GLU A 530 25.24 41.54 -6.77
CA GLU A 530 24.53 41.17 -8.00
C GLU A 530 25.30 40.14 -8.84
N GLN A 531 26.63 40.24 -8.89
CA GLN A 531 27.46 39.28 -9.61
C GLN A 531 27.43 37.92 -8.91
N TRP A 532 27.57 37.89 -7.59
CA TRP A 532 27.47 36.67 -6.80
C TRP A 532 26.11 35.96 -6.96
N LEU A 533 25.01 36.73 -6.97
CA LEU A 533 23.67 36.18 -7.22
C LEU A 533 23.54 35.55 -8.61
N ARG A 534 24.09 36.22 -9.64
CA ARG A 534 24.11 35.68 -11.01
C ARG A 534 24.91 34.38 -11.10
N ASP A 535 26.08 34.35 -10.47
CA ASP A 535 26.96 33.18 -10.46
C ASP A 535 26.33 32.01 -9.67
N ALA A 536 25.56 32.30 -8.63
CA ALA A 536 24.80 31.32 -7.84
C ALA A 536 23.45 30.92 -8.46
N GLY A 537 23.06 31.48 -9.61
CA GLY A 537 21.78 31.20 -10.26
C GLY A 537 20.54 31.68 -9.48
N LEU A 538 20.69 32.68 -8.59
CA LEU A 538 19.63 33.19 -7.73
C LEU A 538 19.15 34.58 -8.19
N SER A 539 17.84 34.80 -8.14
CA SER A 539 17.26 36.14 -8.25
C SER A 539 17.36 36.90 -6.93
N LEU A 540 17.27 38.24 -7.01
CA LEU A 540 17.23 39.10 -5.82
C LEU A 540 16.01 38.81 -4.92
N GLU A 541 14.90 38.37 -5.52
CA GLU A 541 13.68 37.99 -4.81
C GLU A 541 13.88 36.70 -4.03
N GLU A 542 14.44 35.66 -4.65
CA GLU A 542 14.77 34.38 -3.99
C GLU A 542 15.79 34.58 -2.86
N TYR A 543 16.82 35.39 -3.09
CA TYR A 543 17.77 35.75 -2.04
C TYR A 543 17.10 36.49 -0.87
N SER A 544 16.21 37.45 -1.17
CA SER A 544 15.49 38.20 -0.14
C SER A 544 14.56 37.30 0.68
N ALA A 545 13.93 36.30 0.05
CA ALA A 545 13.12 35.30 0.74
C ALA A 545 13.98 34.48 1.71
N VAL A 546 15.16 34.02 1.29
CA VAL A 546 16.09 33.30 2.17
C VAL A 546 16.58 34.18 3.34
N MET A 547 16.83 35.46 3.10
CA MET A 547 17.18 36.39 4.19
C MET A 547 16.03 36.54 5.18
N ALA A 548 14.78 36.61 4.72
CA ALA A 548 13.60 36.65 5.59
C ALA A 548 13.47 35.39 6.47
N ASP A 549 13.70 34.22 5.88
CA ASP A 549 13.71 32.93 6.59
C ASP A 549 14.77 32.92 7.70
N LEU A 550 15.98 33.39 7.39
CA LEU A 550 17.07 33.50 8.38
C LEU A 550 16.74 34.51 9.48
N THR A 551 16.11 35.65 9.14
CA THR A 551 15.65 36.63 10.12
C THR A 551 14.64 36.01 11.08
N ALA A 552 13.71 35.17 10.59
CA ALA A 552 12.75 34.46 11.42
C ALA A 552 13.44 33.54 12.44
N VAL A 553 14.43 32.77 11.98
CA VAL A 553 15.21 31.85 12.84
C VAL A 553 15.95 32.61 13.93
N VAL A 554 16.61 33.72 13.60
CA VAL A 554 17.33 34.56 14.57
C VAL A 554 16.36 35.11 15.61
N LYS A 555 15.26 35.71 15.16
CA LYS A 555 14.28 36.36 16.03
C LYS A 555 13.60 35.38 17.01
N ILE A 556 13.22 34.20 16.53
CA ILE A 556 12.67 33.14 17.38
C ILE A 556 13.74 32.54 18.29
N GLY A 557 14.96 32.38 17.79
CA GLY A 557 16.10 31.94 18.59
C GLY A 557 16.40 32.88 19.76
N GLU A 558 16.32 34.19 19.54
CA GLU A 558 16.46 35.20 20.59
C GLU A 558 15.31 35.15 21.60
N HIS A 559 14.07 35.03 21.13
CA HIS A 559 12.90 34.88 21.99
C HIS A 559 13.01 33.67 22.93
N TYR A 560 13.53 32.55 22.42
CA TYR A 560 13.72 31.30 23.18
C TYR A 560 15.13 31.10 23.74
N ALA A 561 15.99 32.13 23.76
CA ALA A 561 17.40 32.00 24.11
C ALA A 561 17.63 31.33 25.49
N GLY A 562 16.75 31.59 26.46
CA GLY A 562 16.81 30.96 27.79
C GLY A 562 16.60 29.45 27.76
N VAL A 563 15.61 28.98 27.00
CA VAL A 563 15.29 27.54 26.84
C VAL A 563 16.38 26.85 26.01
N ILE A 564 16.78 27.48 24.90
CA ILE A 564 17.81 26.97 24.00
C ILE A 564 19.14 26.79 24.75
N LYS A 565 19.54 27.74 25.60
CA LYS A 565 20.77 27.64 26.40
C LYS A 565 20.79 26.42 27.32
N LEU A 566 19.66 26.06 27.92
CA LEU A 566 19.54 24.89 28.77
C LEU A 566 19.69 23.60 27.97
N MET A 567 18.99 23.52 26.82
CA MET A 567 19.06 22.36 25.93
C MET A 567 20.45 22.19 25.32
N LEU A 568 21.09 23.27 24.86
CA LEU A 568 22.43 23.27 24.29
C LEU A 568 23.46 22.62 25.21
N THR A 569 23.30 22.74 26.53
CA THR A 569 24.20 22.09 27.50
C THR A 569 24.16 20.57 27.36
N ASN A 570 22.97 19.97 27.27
CA ASN A 570 22.81 18.53 27.11
C ASN A 570 23.25 18.07 25.71
N HIS A 571 22.86 18.82 24.67
CA HIS A 571 23.24 18.51 23.30
C HIS A 571 24.77 18.57 23.09
N ARG A 572 25.46 19.55 23.70
CA ARG A 572 26.93 19.63 23.68
C ARG A 572 27.58 18.42 24.34
N ARG A 573 27.09 17.99 25.51
CA ARG A 573 27.63 16.80 26.21
C ARG A 573 27.51 15.54 25.37
N VAL A 574 26.36 15.33 24.71
CA VAL A 574 26.16 14.19 23.79
C VAL A 574 27.05 14.30 22.56
N ALA A 575 27.19 15.49 21.95
CA ALA A 575 28.06 15.70 20.80
C ALA A 575 29.54 15.44 21.12
N THR A 576 30.02 15.94 22.27
CA THR A 576 31.40 15.70 22.75
C THR A 576 31.62 14.22 23.06
N ALA A 577 30.66 13.52 23.68
CA ALA A 577 30.76 12.08 23.95
C ALA A 577 30.78 11.24 22.65
N ARG A 578 29.99 11.61 21.65
CA ARG A 578 30.03 10.97 20.31
C ARG A 578 31.38 11.17 19.63
N TYR A 579 31.94 12.38 19.72
CA TYR A 579 33.25 12.70 19.14
C TYR A 579 34.37 11.88 19.80
N ALA A 580 34.41 11.81 21.14
CA ALA A 580 35.38 11.02 21.90
C ALA A 580 35.34 9.51 21.56
N ARG A 581 34.16 8.96 21.30
CA ARG A 581 33.98 7.55 20.93
C ARG A 581 34.40 7.24 19.49
N SER A 582 34.37 8.23 18.61
CA SER A 582 34.75 8.09 17.19
C SER A 582 36.26 8.17 16.92
N ARG A 583 37.07 8.57 17.93
CA ARG A 583 38.54 8.61 17.87
C ARG A 583 39.15 8.22 19.24
N PRO A 584 39.40 6.92 19.51
CA PRO A 584 39.83 6.45 20.83
C PRO A 584 41.22 6.93 21.31
N ASN A 585 42.10 7.39 20.41
CA ASN A 585 43.53 7.60 20.70
C ASN A 585 43.96 9.08 20.82
N LEU A 586 43.08 9.99 21.26
CA LEU A 586 43.44 11.41 21.47
C LEU A 586 43.67 11.79 22.94
N HIS A 587 43.78 10.80 23.83
CA HIS A 587 44.14 10.97 25.24
C HIS A 587 45.38 10.17 25.65
N GLU A 588 46.39 10.14 24.77
CA GLU A 588 47.80 9.96 25.15
C GLU A 588 48.59 11.22 24.81
#